data_AF-A0A6I8P4D6-F1
#
_entry.id   AF-A0A6I8P4D6-F1
#
_cell.length_a   1.000
_cell.length_b   1.000
_cell.length_c   1.000
_cell.angle_alpha   90.00
_cell.angle_beta   90.00
_cell.angle_gamma   90.00
#
_symmetry.space_group_name_H-M   'P 1'
#
loop_
_entity.id
_entity.type
_entity.pdbx_description
1 polymer ?
#
loop_
_entity_poly.entity_id
_entity_poly.type
_entity_poly.pdbx_seq_one_letter_code
_entity_poly.pdbx_strand_id
1 'polypeptide(L)' 'MGNGMNKILPGLYIGNFKDARDAEQLNKNKVTHILSIHDSARPMLEANLFGGLLQLG' A
#
# COMPACT_ATOMS: atom_id res chain seq x y z
N MET A 1 -4.12 19.03 4.54
CA MET A 1 -5.44 19.53 4.07
C MET A 1 -5.74 18.87 2.75
N GLY A 2 -6.69 17.94 2.74
CA GLY A 2 -7.19 17.19 1.59
C GLY A 2 -8.39 16.38 2.10
N ASN A 3 -9.54 16.45 1.40
CA ASN A 3 -10.82 15.92 1.88
C ASN A 3 -11.01 14.42 1.59
N GLY A 4 -9.91 13.66 1.51
CA GLY A 4 -9.90 12.25 1.11
C GLY A 4 -9.18 12.00 -0.20
N MET A 5 -9.31 10.75 -0.67
CA MET A 5 -8.69 10.25 -1.88
C MET A 5 -9.43 10.74 -3.14
N ASN A 6 -8.68 11.27 -4.12
CA ASN A 6 -9.23 11.79 -5.37
C ASN A 6 -9.11 10.77 -6.50
N LYS A 7 -10.18 10.63 -7.29
CA LYS A 7 -10.18 9.82 -8.51
C LYS A 7 -9.50 10.58 -9.64
N ILE A 8 -8.43 9.99 -10.21
CA ILE A 8 -7.68 10.59 -11.32
C ILE A 8 -8.10 9.96 -12.65
N LEU A 9 -8.28 8.64 -12.65
CA LEU A 9 -8.79 7.87 -13.79
C LEU A 9 -9.78 6.80 -13.29
N PRO A 10 -10.56 6.17 -14.17
CA PRO A 10 -11.32 4.98 -13.81
C PRO A 10 -10.41 3.92 -13.17
N GLY A 11 -10.63 3.63 -11.89
CA GLY A 11 -9.81 2.68 -11.12
C GLY A 11 -8.48 3.21 -10.57
N LEU A 12 -8.12 4.47 -10.84
CA LEU A 12 -6.90 5.08 -10.30
C LEU A 12 -7.24 6.25 -9.39
N TYR A 13 -6.67 6.21 -8.20
CA TYR A 13 -6.92 7.18 -7.15
C TYR A 13 -5.61 7.63 -6.51
N ILE A 14 -5.56 8.89 -6.08
CA ILE A 14 -4.42 9.46 -5.33
C ILE A 14 -4.94 10.03 -4.02
N GLY A 15 -4.30 9.65 -2.92
CA GLY A 15 -4.61 10.11 -1.58
C GLY A 15 -3.35 10.20 -0.74
N ASN A 16 -3.50 10.71 0.47
CA ASN A 16 -2.45 10.73 1.47
C ASN A 16 -2.44 9.41 2.28
N PHE A 17 -1.47 9.28 3.19
CA PHE A 17 -1.32 8.10 4.04
C PHE A 17 -2.54 7.77 4.92
N LYS A 18 -3.28 8.78 5.38
CA LYS A 18 -4.52 8.56 6.15
C LYS A 18 -5.61 7.96 5.27
N ASP A 19 -5.73 8.44 4.03
CA ASP A 19 -6.74 7.94 3.08
C ASP A 19 -6.46 6.48 2.69
N ALA A 20 -5.19 6.10 2.60
CA ALA A 20 -4.77 4.71 2.37
C ALA A 20 -5.09 3.76 3.55
N ARG A 21 -5.48 4.28 4.71
CA ARG A 21 -5.88 3.50 5.90
C ARG A 21 -7.39 3.61 6.21
N ASP A 22 -8.11 4.42 5.46
CA ASP A 22 -9.53 4.64 5.65
C ASP A 22 -10.33 3.51 4.97
N ALA A 23 -10.74 2.53 5.78
CA ALA A 23 -11.48 1.35 5.30
C ALA A 23 -12.80 1.72 4.59
N GLU A 24 -13.48 2.79 5.01
CA GLU A 24 -14.72 3.22 4.37
C GLU A 24 -14.44 3.76 2.96
N GLN A 25 -13.41 4.59 2.80
CA GLN A 25 -13.02 5.12 1.50
C GLN A 25 -12.52 4.03 0.55
N LEU A 26 -11.72 3.08 1.06
CA LEU A 26 -11.21 1.97 0.26
C LEU A 26 -12.34 1.07 -0.24
N ASN A 27 -13.29 0.74 0.65
CA ASN A 27 -14.42 -0.11 0.29
C ASN A 27 -15.37 0.62 -0.68
N LYS A 28 -15.67 1.90 -0.43
CA LYS A 28 -16.51 2.73 -1.30
C LYS A 28 -15.95 2.84 -2.72
N ASN A 29 -14.63 2.99 -2.85
CA ASN A 29 -13.95 3.08 -4.15
C ASN A 29 -13.52 1.72 -4.73
N LYS A 30 -13.82 0.61 -4.04
CA LYS A 30 -13.42 -0.76 -4.41
C LYS A 30 -11.92 -0.88 -4.67
N VAL A 31 -11.12 -0.21 -3.84
CA VAL A 31 -9.66 -0.27 -3.94
C VAL A 31 -9.19 -1.64 -3.45
N THR A 32 -8.52 -2.37 -4.33
CA THR A 32 -7.98 -3.71 -4.03
C THR A 32 -6.46 -3.72 -3.90
N HIS A 33 -5.79 -2.71 -4.44
CA HIS A 33 -4.34 -2.57 -4.45
C HIS A 33 -3.95 -1.15 -4.05
N ILE A 34 -2.96 -1.02 -3.16
CA ILE A 34 -2.43 0.26 -2.69
C ILE A 34 -0.92 0.27 -2.94
N LEU A 35 -0.44 1.26 -3.70
CA LEU A 35 0.99 1.53 -3.87
C LEU A 35 1.36 2.75 -3.02
N SER A 36 2.15 2.53 -1.98
CA SER A 36 2.60 3.59 -1.07
C SER A 36 4.03 4.01 -1.38
N ILE A 37 4.23 5.28 -1.76
CA ILE A 37 5.56 5.86 -2.03
C ILE A 37 5.81 6.92 -0.95
N HIS A 38 6.75 6.65 -0.04
CA HIS A 38 7.22 7.59 0.98
C HIS A 38 8.68 7.27 1.33
N ASP A 39 9.44 8.27 1.81
CA ASP A 39 10.88 8.12 2.17
C ASP A 39 11.17 7.07 3.26
N SER A 40 10.13 6.48 3.86
CA SER A 40 10.20 5.43 4.89
C SER A 40 9.37 4.19 4.51
N ALA A 41 9.21 3.91 3.21
CA ALA A 41 8.46 2.76 2.71
C ALA A 41 9.07 1.46 3.23
N ARG A 42 8.47 0.89 4.27
CA ARG A 42 8.78 -0.48 4.70
C ARG A 42 8.25 -1.42 3.60
N PRO A 43 9.08 -2.31 3.06
CA PRO A 43 8.60 -3.32 2.12
C PRO A 43 7.51 -4.15 2.80
N MET A 44 6.32 -4.24 2.22
CA MET A 44 5.22 -5.11 2.71
C MET A 44 5.36 -6.58 2.26
N LEU A 45 6.55 -7.00 1.82
CA LEU A 45 6.83 -8.40 1.54
C LEU A 45 8.29 -8.71 1.88
N GLU A 46 8.47 -9.43 2.97
CA GLU A 46 9.77 -9.91 3.40
C GLU A 46 10.19 -11.08 2.48
N ALA A 47 11.05 -10.82 1.50
CA ALA A 47 11.64 -11.85 0.65
C ALA A 47 12.70 -12.71 1.39
N ASN A 48 12.60 -12.85 2.72
CA ASN A 48 13.61 -13.53 3.55
C ASN A 48 13.32 -15.02 3.79
N LEU A 49 12.32 -15.62 3.16
CA LEU A 49 12.04 -17.06 3.30
C LEU A 49 13.08 -18.00 2.63
N PHE A 50 14.13 -17.46 2.00
CA PHE A 50 15.19 -18.27 1.37
C PHE A 50 16.59 -18.13 2.00
N GLY A 51 16.74 -17.40 3.11
CA GLY A 51 18.05 -17.22 3.77
C GLY A 51 18.42 -18.28 4.82
N GLY A 52 17.49 -19.13 5.24
CA GLY A 52 17.66 -20.02 6.41
C GLY A 52 18.24 -21.41 6.14
N LEU A 53 18.46 -21.82 4.88
CA LEU A 53 18.78 -23.21 4.53
C LEU A 53 20.22 -23.46 4.03
N LEU A 54 21.14 -22.50 4.16
CA LEU A 54 22.54 -22.69 3.71
C LEU A 54 23.60 -22.60 4.83
N GLN A 55 23.21 -22.67 6.11
CA GLN A 55 24.16 -22.69 7.24
C GLN A 55 24.21 -24.05 7.96
N LEU A 56 23.97 -25.16 7.26
CA LEU A 56 24.30 -26.51 7.75
C LEU A 56 24.94 -27.29 6.60
N GLY A 57 26.25 -27.10 6.47
CA GLY A 57 27.16 -27.83 5.59
C GLY A 57 28.59 -27.49 5.95
#